data_AF-A0A1I7UKT1-F1
#
_entry.id   AF-A0A1I7UKT1-F1
#
_cell.length_a   1.000
_cell.length_b   1.000
_cell.length_c   1.000
_cell.angle_alpha   90.00
_cell.angle_beta   90.00
_cell.angle_gamma   90.00
#
_symmetry.space_group_name_H-M   'P 1'
#
loop_
_entity.id
_entity.type
_entity.pdbx_description
1 polymer ?
#
loop_
_entity_poly.entity_id
_entity_poly.type
_entity_poly.pdbx_seq_one_letter_code
_entity_poly.pdbx_strand_id
1 'polypeptide(L)'
;MTNKYPINGVCFFENAREHMEANDFPRIPIGTIGGIYGWYLTMRQEIVDGVTYYLPFIFIDPIKPKVKCRWYLRNLKNDGSWGRAVEGRRYLRPHRGCLGRGKRLDGYLRNGGITVEYGFEIEAILFRE
;
A
#
# COMPACT_ATOMS: atom_id res chain seq x y z
N MET A 1 -19.75 -12.39 -7.24
CA MET A 1 -18.56 -12.63 -6.39
C MET A 1 -18.45 -11.49 -5.39
N THR A 2 -18.80 -11.72 -4.13
CA THR A 2 -18.60 -10.75 -3.05
C THR A 2 -17.13 -10.76 -2.67
N ASN A 3 -16.44 -9.64 -2.89
CA ASN A 3 -15.04 -9.52 -2.49
C ASN A 3 -14.96 -9.56 -0.96
N LYS A 4 -14.13 -10.45 -0.42
CA LYS A 4 -13.97 -10.67 1.03
C LYS A 4 -13.36 -9.45 1.75
N TYR A 5 -12.83 -8.48 1.00
CA TYR A 5 -12.19 -7.26 1.49
C TYR A 5 -12.78 -6.03 0.78
N PRO A 6 -12.86 -4.88 1.48
CA PRO A 6 -13.32 -3.65 0.86
C PRO A 6 -12.30 -3.21 -0.19
N ILE A 7 -12.72 -3.07 -1.46
CA ILE A 7 -11.93 -2.35 -2.45
C ILE A 7 -12.30 -0.87 -2.30
N ASN A 8 -11.33 -0.03 -1.96
CA ASN A 8 -11.58 1.40 -1.77
C ASN A 8 -11.22 2.21 -3.01
N GLY A 9 -10.20 1.80 -3.78
CA GLY A 9 -9.85 2.51 -5.00
C GLY A 9 -8.54 2.06 -5.63
N VAL A 10 -8.09 2.87 -6.60
CA VAL A 10 -6.87 2.66 -7.37
C VAL A 10 -6.02 3.92 -7.30
N CYS A 11 -4.72 3.75 -7.05
CA CYS A 11 -3.73 4.81 -7.10
C CYS A 11 -2.77 4.59 -8.27
N PHE A 12 -2.30 5.68 -8.86
CA PHE A 12 -1.29 5.67 -9.91
C PHE A 12 -0.07 6.48 -9.47
N PHE A 13 1.10 5.84 -9.52
CA PHE A 13 2.39 6.49 -9.29
C PHE A 13 3.00 6.79 -10.66
N GLU A 14 2.93 8.04 -11.10
CA GLU A 14 3.61 8.52 -12.30
C GLU A 14 5.13 8.54 -12.11
N ASN A 15 5.90 8.65 -13.20
CA ASN A 15 7.36 8.79 -13.19
C ASN A 15 8.04 7.76 -12.26
N ALA A 16 7.57 6.52 -12.34
CA ALA A 16 7.94 5.49 -11.38
C ALA A 16 9.41 5.10 -11.49
N ARG A 17 10.04 5.25 -12.66
CA ARG A 17 11.47 4.94 -12.84
C ARG A 17 12.33 5.96 -12.11
N GLU A 18 12.00 7.24 -12.26
CA GLU A 18 12.64 8.36 -11.59
C GLU A 18 12.53 8.18 -10.07
N HIS A 19 11.34 7.83 -9.58
CA HIS A 19 11.13 7.56 -8.16
C HIS A 19 11.83 6.30 -7.65
N MET A 20 12.07 5.30 -8.50
CA MET A 20 12.85 4.11 -8.15
C MET A 20 14.33 4.46 -7.99
N GLU A 21 14.86 5.34 -8.84
CA GLU A 21 16.26 5.78 -8.83
C GLU A 21 16.55 6.70 -7.64
N ALA A 22 15.64 7.62 -7.32
CA ALA A 22 15.77 8.55 -6.20
C ALA A 22 15.25 8.01 -4.85
N ASN A 23 14.49 6.90 -4.87
CA ASN A 23 13.79 6.33 -3.70
C ASN A 23 12.90 7.35 -2.98
N ASP A 24 12.10 8.09 -3.74
CA ASP A 24 11.30 9.23 -3.27
C ASP A 24 9.83 9.17 -3.69
N PHE A 25 9.30 7.94 -3.86
CA PHE A 25 7.90 7.73 -4.23
C PHE A 25 6.93 8.61 -3.41
N PRO A 26 5.97 9.27 -4.08
CA PRO A 26 5.07 10.19 -3.40
C PRO A 26 4.15 9.47 -2.42
N ARG A 27 3.57 10.26 -1.51
CA ARG A 27 2.51 9.82 -0.59
C ARG A 27 1.18 10.21 -1.20
N ILE A 28 0.44 9.24 -1.73
CA ILE A 28 -0.88 9.48 -2.30
C ILE A 28 -1.91 9.40 -1.18
N PRO A 29 -2.60 10.50 -0.81
CA PRO A 29 -3.60 10.47 0.26
C PRO A 29 -4.74 9.52 -0.11
N ILE A 30 -5.13 8.66 0.84
CA ILE A 30 -6.32 7.79 0.72
C ILE A 30 -7.43 8.19 1.70
N GLY A 31 -7.25 9.32 2.39
CA GLY A 31 -8.29 10.02 3.14
C GLY A 31 -8.44 9.58 4.60
N THR A 32 -9.67 9.72 5.10
CA THR A 32 -10.07 9.35 6.47
C THR A 32 -10.63 7.94 6.47
N ILE A 33 -10.05 7.06 7.29
CA ILE A 33 -10.48 5.66 7.40
C ILE A 33 -10.67 5.34 8.88
N GLY A 34 -11.85 4.82 9.23
CA GLY A 34 -12.23 4.56 10.62
C GLY A 34 -12.15 5.80 11.51
N GLY A 35 -12.49 6.99 11.00
CA GLY A 35 -12.41 8.25 11.74
C GLY A 35 -10.99 8.80 11.98
N ILE A 36 -9.96 8.13 11.45
CA ILE A 36 -8.57 8.59 11.54
C ILE A 36 -8.17 9.22 10.20
N TYR A 37 -7.86 10.51 10.20
CA TYR A 37 -7.41 11.27 9.03
C TYR A 37 -5.92 11.04 8.76
N GLY A 38 -5.51 11.14 7.49
CA GLY A 38 -4.10 11.20 7.10
C GLY A 38 -3.51 9.87 6.64
N TRP A 39 -4.34 8.90 6.29
CA TRP A 39 -3.85 7.70 5.64
C TRP A 39 -3.39 8.01 4.21
N TYR A 40 -2.29 7.39 3.81
CA TYR A 40 -1.78 7.48 2.45
C TYR A 40 -1.25 6.13 1.99
N LEU A 41 -1.15 5.98 0.67
CA LEU A 41 -0.48 4.89 -0.01
C LEU A 41 0.83 5.42 -0.62
N THR A 42 1.92 4.69 -0.41
CA THR A 42 3.23 4.97 -1.03
C THR A 42 3.90 3.66 -1.45
N MET A 43 5.13 3.73 -1.96
CA MET A 43 5.98 2.56 -2.19
C MET A 43 7.13 2.56 -1.20
N ARG A 44 7.37 1.40 -0.59
CA ARG A 44 8.55 1.16 0.24
C ARG A 44 9.57 0.35 -0.54
N GLN A 45 10.83 0.79 -0.52
CA GLN A 45 11.94 0.00 -1.03
C GLN A 45 12.47 -0.96 0.04
N GLU A 46 12.71 -2.21 -0.34
CA GLU A 46 13.42 -3.21 0.47
C GLU A 46 14.52 -3.85 -0.39
N ILE A 47 15.70 -4.05 0.20
CA ILE A 47 16.83 -4.74 -0.44
C ILE A 47 17.01 -6.08 0.24
N VAL A 48 16.89 -7.17 -0.51
CA VAL A 48 17.05 -8.55 -0.03
C VAL A 48 18.05 -9.26 -0.94
N ASP A 49 19.15 -9.74 -0.37
CA ASP A 49 20.24 -10.41 -1.09
C ASP A 49 20.76 -9.61 -2.30
N GLY A 50 20.90 -8.29 -2.14
CA GLY A 50 21.35 -7.36 -3.19
C GLY A 50 20.30 -7.04 -4.26
N VAL A 51 19.08 -7.58 -4.15
CA VAL A 51 17.98 -7.33 -5.08
C VAL A 51 17.01 -6.31 -4.47
N THR A 52 16.72 -5.25 -5.23
CA THR A 52 15.76 -4.22 -4.84
C THR A 52 14.33 -4.64 -5.17
N TYR A 53 13.46 -4.52 -4.18
CA TYR A 53 12.02 -4.74 -4.29
C TYR A 53 11.27 -3.49 -3.87
N TYR A 54 10.13 -3.26 -4.51
CA TYR A 54 9.22 -2.18 -4.14
C TYR A 54 7.87 -2.77 -3.73
N LEU A 55 7.34 -2.25 -2.62
CA LEU A 55 6.13 -2.75 -1.96
C LEU A 55 5.14 -1.60 -1.81
N PRO A 56 3.88 -1.75 -2.27
CA PRO A 56 2.83 -0.83 -1.86
C PRO A 56 2.69 -0.83 -0.34
N PHE A 57 2.53 0.36 0.24
CA PHE A 57 2.54 0.55 1.67
C PHE A 57 1.49 1.55 2.10
N ILE A 58 0.51 1.09 2.88
CA ILE A 58 -0.50 1.96 3.50
C ILE A 58 0.03 2.38 4.87
N PHE A 59 0.19 3.68 5.06
CA PHE A 59 0.76 4.26 6.27
C PHE A 59 0.06 5.56 6.69
N ILE A 60 0.43 6.01 7.88
CA ILE A 60 0.05 7.29 8.47
C ILE A 60 1.23 7.70 9.36
N ASP A 61 1.75 8.91 9.17
CA ASP A 61 2.92 9.44 9.88
C ASP A 61 2.69 9.75 11.37
N PRO A 62 1.59 10.39 11.79
CA PRO A 62 1.37 10.65 13.21
C PRO A 62 1.18 9.36 14.03
N ILE A 63 1.40 9.48 15.35
CA ILE A 63 1.08 8.44 16.32
C ILE A 63 -0.42 8.14 16.21
N LYS A 64 -0.75 6.96 15.72
CA LYS A 64 -2.11 6.41 15.73
C LYS A 64 -2.34 5.56 16.99
N PRO A 65 -3.59 5.47 17.50
CA PRO A 65 -3.96 4.42 18.43
C PRO A 65 -3.70 3.05 17.80
N LYS A 66 -3.65 2.00 18.64
CA LYS A 66 -3.54 0.64 18.13
C LYS A 66 -4.85 0.32 17.41
N VAL A 67 -4.80 0.00 16.12
CA VAL A 67 -6.02 -0.30 15.34
C VAL A 67 -6.02 -1.75 14.89
N LYS A 68 -7.17 -2.42 14.98
CA LYS A 68 -7.41 -3.68 14.29
C LYS A 68 -7.86 -3.33 12.87
N CYS A 69 -7.16 -3.83 11.86
CA CYS A 69 -7.47 -3.49 10.48
C CYS A 69 -7.44 -4.72 9.58
N ARG A 70 -8.09 -4.56 8.42
CA ARG A 70 -7.96 -5.44 7.27
C ARG A 70 -7.45 -4.64 6.09
N TRP A 71 -6.63 -5.26 5.24
CA TRP A 71 -6.11 -4.61 4.04
C TRP A 71 -6.04 -5.56 2.87
N TYR A 72 -6.00 -4.96 1.69
CA TYR A 72 -5.89 -5.57 0.39
C TYR A 72 -5.00 -4.68 -0.47
N LEU A 73 -4.01 -5.25 -1.16
CA LEU A 73 -3.10 -4.52 -2.05
C LEU A 73 -2.79 -5.37 -3.27
N ARG A 74 -2.94 -4.80 -4.46
CA ARG A 74 -2.70 -5.50 -5.74
C ARG A 74 -2.13 -4.55 -6.78
N ASN A 75 -1.05 -4.97 -7.43
CA ASN A 75 -0.43 -4.19 -8.51
C ASN A 75 -0.99 -4.64 -9.87
N LEU A 76 -1.24 -3.67 -10.75
CA LEU A 76 -1.51 -3.93 -12.16
C LEU A 76 -0.20 -4.24 -12.87
N LYS A 77 -0.19 -5.30 -13.68
CA LYS A 77 0.96 -5.62 -14.52
C LYS A 77 0.95 -4.78 -15.80
N ASN A 78 2.10 -4.76 -16.48
CA ASN A 78 2.24 -4.07 -17.77
C ASN A 78 1.35 -4.63 -18.88
N ASP A 79 1.03 -5.93 -18.84
CA ASP A 79 0.08 -6.61 -19.76
C ASP A 79 -1.40 -6.25 -19.51
N GLY A 80 -1.69 -5.38 -18.52
CA GLY A 80 -3.04 -4.98 -18.13
C GLY A 80 -3.77 -5.99 -17.25
N SER A 81 -3.18 -7.15 -16.95
CA SER A 81 -3.70 -8.09 -15.97
C SER A 81 -3.33 -7.66 -14.55
N TRP A 82 -4.16 -8.04 -13.59
CA TRP A 82 -3.87 -7.77 -12.19
C TRP A 82 -3.00 -8.87 -11.58
N GLY A 83 -1.93 -8.50 -10.87
CA GLY A 83 -1.03 -9.42 -10.17
C GLY A 83 -1.70 -10.20 -9.03
N ARG A 84 -0.95 -10.99 -8.26
CA ARG A 84 -1.52 -11.62 -7.05
C ARG A 84 -1.71 -10.56 -5.96
N ALA A 85 -2.91 -10.50 -5.39
CA ALA A 85 -3.20 -9.63 -4.25
C ALA A 85 -2.50 -10.11 -2.98
N VAL A 86 -2.15 -9.16 -2.11
CA VAL A 86 -1.81 -9.40 -0.71
C VAL A 86 -2.94 -8.88 0.14
N GLU A 87 -3.42 -9.73 1.04
CA GLU A 87 -4.46 -9.42 1.98
C GLU A 87 -4.02 -9.78 3.39
N GLY A 88 -4.58 -9.10 4.38
CA GLY A 88 -4.28 -9.41 5.76
C GLY A 88 -5.26 -8.80 6.74
N ARG A 89 -5.17 -9.29 7.99
CA ARG A 89 -5.92 -8.81 9.13
C ARG A 89 -5.01 -8.81 10.35
N ARG A 90 -4.78 -7.65 10.98
CA ARG A 90 -3.91 -7.57 12.16
C ARG A 90 -4.15 -6.31 12.99
N TYR A 91 -3.53 -6.28 14.17
CA TYR A 91 -3.36 -5.06 14.94
C TYR A 91 -2.16 -4.27 14.43
N LEU A 92 -2.40 -3.06 13.91
CA LEU A 92 -1.34 -2.10 13.63
C LEU A 92 -0.99 -1.35 14.92
N ARG A 93 0.27 -1.50 15.33
CA ARG A 93 0.88 -0.67 16.37
C ARG A 93 1.23 0.71 15.82
N PRO A 94 1.48 1.71 16.69
CA PRO A 94 2.11 2.97 16.27
C PRO A 94 3.34 2.72 15.39
N HIS A 95 3.56 3.57 14.39
CA HIS A 95 4.67 3.48 13.43
C HIS A 95 4.73 2.21 12.55
N ARG A 96 3.67 1.39 12.53
CA ARG A 96 3.54 0.26 11.60
C ARG A 96 2.46 0.54 10.55
N GLY A 97 2.70 0.14 9.30
CA GLY A 97 1.72 0.19 8.20
C GLY A 97 1.60 -1.14 7.48
N CYS A 98 0.64 -1.25 6.57
CA CYS A 98 0.31 -2.44 5.81
C CYS A 98 1.12 -2.55 4.53
N LEU A 99 1.86 -3.66 4.39
CA LEU A 99 2.70 -3.93 3.23
C LEU A 99 1.98 -4.84 2.24
N GLY A 100 2.20 -4.55 0.96
CA GLY A 100 1.91 -5.44 -0.15
C GLY A 100 3.06 -6.43 -0.39
N ARG A 101 3.08 -7.06 -1.55
CA ARG A 101 4.17 -7.96 -1.95
C ARG A 101 5.28 -7.16 -2.63
N GLY A 102 6.53 -7.44 -2.26
CA GLY A 102 7.70 -6.99 -2.99
C GLY A 102 7.74 -7.49 -4.41
N LYS A 103 7.97 -6.55 -5.33
CA LYS A 103 8.10 -6.81 -6.76
C LYS A 103 9.33 -6.12 -7.29
N ARG A 104 9.99 -6.80 -8.22
CA ARG A 104 10.78 -6.16 -9.26
C ARG A 104 9.77 -5.51 -10.21
N LEU A 105 9.86 -4.20 -10.37
CA LEU A 105 8.78 -3.41 -10.97
C LEU A 105 8.80 -3.42 -12.50
N ASP A 106 9.82 -3.99 -13.15
CA ASP A 106 9.92 -4.05 -14.62
C ASP A 106 8.69 -4.69 -15.29
N GLY A 107 8.06 -5.69 -14.64
CA GLY A 107 6.81 -6.32 -15.11
C GLY A 107 5.51 -5.58 -14.75
N TYR A 108 5.61 -4.43 -14.10
CA TYR A 108 4.48 -3.65 -13.57
C TYR A 108 4.51 -2.19 -14.04
N LEU A 109 5.63 -1.73 -14.62
CA LEU A 109 5.72 -0.41 -15.26
C LEU A 109 4.87 -0.36 -16.52
N ARG A 110 3.88 0.52 -16.54
CA ARG A 110 2.98 0.77 -17.67
C ARG A 110 2.81 2.26 -17.85
N ASN A 111 3.06 2.76 -19.05
CA ASN A 111 2.95 4.19 -19.38
C ASN A 111 3.75 5.08 -18.40
N GLY A 112 4.98 4.65 -18.05
CA GLY A 112 5.86 5.39 -17.13
C GLY A 112 5.47 5.31 -15.65
N GLY A 113 4.39 4.62 -15.28
CA GLY A 113 3.93 4.56 -13.90
C GLY A 113 3.54 3.17 -13.40
N ILE A 114 3.11 3.11 -12.15
CA ILE A 114 2.67 1.90 -11.45
C ILE A 114 1.26 2.12 -10.92
N THR A 115 0.37 1.17 -11.22
CA THR A 115 -1.01 1.20 -10.72
C THR A 115 -1.19 0.21 -9.58
N VAL A 116 -1.78 0.67 -8.48
CA VAL A 116 -2.07 -0.15 -7.30
C VAL A 116 -3.54 -0.03 -6.94
N GLU A 117 -4.23 -1.16 -6.91
CA GLU A 117 -5.55 -1.28 -6.29
C GLU A 117 -5.37 -1.54 -4.79
N TYR A 118 -6.15 -0.83 -3.97
CA TYR A 118 -6.07 -0.93 -2.53
C TYR A 118 -7.44 -1.06 -1.86
N GLY A 119 -7.39 -1.71 -0.70
CA GLY A 119 -8.46 -1.85 0.25
C GLY A 119 -7.92 -1.70 1.66
N PHE A 120 -8.56 -0.89 2.48
CA PHE A 120 -8.17 -0.67 3.86
C PHE A 120 -9.37 -0.32 4.73
N GLU A 121 -9.53 -1.08 5.81
CA GLU A 121 -10.63 -0.94 6.75
C GLU A 121 -10.10 -1.07 8.17
N ILE A 122 -10.61 -0.21 9.06
CA ILE A 122 -10.38 -0.29 10.50
C ILE A 122 -11.60 -0.95 11.13
N GLU A 123 -11.39 -2.10 11.75
CA GLU A 123 -12.43 -2.88 12.43
C GLU A 123 -12.62 -2.46 13.89
N ALA A 124 -11.55 -1.95 14.53
CA ALA A 124 -11.59 -1.47 15.90
C ALA A 124 -10.44 -0.51 16.17
N ILE A 125 -10.71 0.49 17.01
CA ILE A 125 -9.70 1.38 17.58
C ILE A 125 -9.54 1.00 19.05
N LEU A 126 -8.30 0.70 19.45
CA LEU A 126 -7.94 0.44 20.83
C LEU A 126 -7.19 1.66 21.36
N PHE A 127 -7.90 2.48 22.12
CA PHE A 127 -7.26 3.43 23.03
C PHE A 127 -6.60 2.60 24.14
N ARG A 128 -5.34 2.91 24.48
CA ARG A 128 -4.70 2.24 25.62
C ARG A 128 -5.44 2.64 26.90
N GLU A 129 -5.62 1.68 27.79
CA GLU A 129 -5.71 1.90 29.25
C GLU A 129 -4.38 2.44 29.79
#